data_AF-A0A838V549-F1
#
_entry.id   AF-A0A838V549-F1
#
_cell.length_a   1.000
_cell.length_b   1.000
_cell.length_c   1.000
_cell.angle_alpha   90.00
_cell.angle_beta   90.00
_cell.angle_gamma   90.00
#
_symmetry.space_group_name_H-M   'P 1'
#
loop_
_entity.id
_entity.type
_entity.pdbx_description
1 polymer ?
#
loop_
_entity_poly.entity_id
_entity_poly.type
_entity_poly.pdbx_seq_one_letter_code
_entity_poly.pdbx_strand_id
1 'polypeptide(L)'
;ITIDDGGSAVARGHLAEALHQLAEYFAGERRVFTLALAMQGPTFHQAAWEAVARVPYGETRSYLDIAQALGDAQATRAVGMANGANPLAPVVPCHRIVGSDGRLTGYGPGMPLKRRLLAMEGAMPASTSDIDYAAWLAVLPPSALLGVRATKALCRPTCDRARRYADRCPRIFYDVADGVAAGFQPCAMCQPATPHLVGLL
;
A
#
# COMPACT_ATOMS: atom_id res chain seq x y z
N ILE A 1 -4.94 3.81 -30.53
CA ILE A 1 -6.04 2.86 -30.25
C ILE A 1 -7.27 3.71 -29.99
N THR A 2 -8.25 3.66 -30.90
CA THR A 2 -9.58 4.23 -30.68
C THR A 2 -10.44 3.04 -30.26
N ILE A 3 -10.85 3.02 -28.99
CA ILE A 3 -11.75 2.00 -28.46
C ILE A 3 -13.16 2.53 -28.72
N ASP A 4 -14.01 1.71 -29.34
CA ASP A 4 -15.43 2.00 -29.54
C ASP A 4 -16.15 2.09 -28.18
N ASP A 5 -16.87 3.18 -27.96
CA ASP A 5 -17.48 3.57 -26.68
C ASP A 5 -18.81 2.87 -26.41
N GLY A 6 -19.11 1.76 -27.09
CA GLY A 6 -20.35 0.97 -26.96
C GLY A 6 -20.68 0.46 -25.55
N GLY A 7 -19.88 0.80 -24.55
CA GLY A 7 -20.25 0.67 -23.14
C GLY A 7 -21.48 1.51 -22.79
N SER A 8 -22.34 1.00 -21.90
CA SER A 8 -23.49 1.77 -21.43
C SER A 8 -23.04 3.02 -20.65
N ALA A 9 -23.87 4.06 -20.62
CA ALA A 9 -23.60 5.25 -19.79
C ALA A 9 -23.41 4.87 -18.30
N VAL A 10 -24.12 3.85 -17.85
CA VAL A 10 -23.99 3.27 -16.51
C VAL A 10 -22.59 2.70 -16.27
N ALA A 11 -22.07 1.89 -17.20
CA ALA A 11 -20.72 1.31 -17.08
C ALA A 11 -19.63 2.39 -17.04
N ARG A 12 -19.75 3.43 -17.88
CA ARG A 12 -18.84 4.59 -17.83
C ARG A 12 -18.90 5.32 -16.49
N GLY A 13 -20.10 5.49 -15.92
CA GLY A 13 -20.28 6.09 -14.60
C GLY A 13 -19.57 5.31 -13.50
N HIS A 14 -19.72 3.98 -13.47
CA HIS A 14 -19.01 3.13 -12.50
C HIS A 14 -17.49 3.20 -12.65
N LEU A 15 -16.97 3.20 -13.88
CA LEU A 15 -15.53 3.32 -14.12
C LEU A 15 -15.00 4.68 -13.69
N ALA A 16 -15.70 5.77 -14.03
CA ALA A 16 -15.31 7.11 -13.62
C ALA A 16 -15.24 7.25 -12.10
N GLU A 17 -16.23 6.71 -11.38
CA GLU A 17 -16.24 6.70 -9.92
C GLU A 17 -15.09 5.87 -9.33
N ALA A 18 -14.81 4.69 -9.90
CA ALA A 18 -13.68 3.87 -9.48
C ALA A 18 -12.33 4.59 -9.68
N LEU A 19 -12.13 5.24 -10.83
CA LEU A 19 -10.91 6.01 -11.11
C LEU A 19 -10.75 7.19 -10.16
N HIS A 20 -11.84 7.91 -9.87
CA HIS A 20 -11.84 9.02 -8.92
C HIS A 20 -11.41 8.56 -7.52
N GLN A 21 -12.04 7.52 -6.98
CA GLN A 21 -11.69 7.02 -5.65
C GLN A 21 -10.28 6.42 -5.60
N LEU A 22 -9.82 5.78 -6.68
CA LEU A 22 -8.44 5.29 -6.76
C LEU A 22 -7.43 6.45 -6.72
N ALA A 23 -7.70 7.55 -7.42
CA ALA A 23 -6.85 8.74 -7.38
C ALA A 23 -6.73 9.30 -5.95
N GLU A 24 -7.86 9.50 -5.25
CA GLU A 24 -7.88 9.96 -3.85
C GLU A 24 -7.15 8.97 -2.91
N TYR A 25 -7.28 7.66 -3.15
CA TYR A 25 -6.63 6.63 -2.35
C TYR A 25 -5.09 6.69 -2.51
N PHE A 26 -4.60 6.83 -3.75
CA PHE A 26 -3.17 6.95 -4.00
C PHE A 26 -2.59 8.30 -3.58
N ALA A 27 -3.42 9.35 -3.49
CA ALA A 27 -3.06 10.63 -2.89
C ALA A 27 -3.04 10.56 -1.34
N GLY A 28 -3.58 9.50 -0.74
CA GLY A 28 -3.67 9.35 0.72
C GLY A 28 -4.85 10.09 1.36
N GLU A 29 -5.76 10.62 0.55
CA GLU A 29 -6.95 11.38 0.96
C GLU A 29 -8.12 10.44 1.29
N ARG A 30 -8.17 9.27 0.64
CA ARG A 30 -9.19 8.24 0.86
C ARG A 30 -8.64 7.03 1.60
N ARG A 31 -9.44 6.53 2.55
CA ARG A 31 -9.15 5.28 3.30
C ARG A 31 -10.18 4.17 3.08
N VAL A 32 -11.38 4.50 2.57
CA VAL A 32 -12.49 3.56 2.36
C VAL A 32 -13.05 3.75 0.95
N PHE A 33 -13.17 2.64 0.22
CA PHE A 33 -13.85 2.62 -1.08
C PHE A 33 -15.36 2.45 -0.88
N THR A 34 -16.15 3.21 -1.64
CA THR A 34 -17.61 3.12 -1.68
C THR A 34 -18.04 2.74 -3.09
N LEU A 35 -17.54 1.60 -3.57
CA LEU A 35 -17.81 1.06 -4.90
C LEU A 35 -18.73 -0.16 -4.77
N ALA A 36 -19.71 -0.26 -5.69
CA ALA A 36 -20.52 -1.47 -5.81
C ALA A 36 -19.71 -2.55 -6.53
N LEU A 37 -19.35 -3.63 -5.83
CA LEU A 37 -18.53 -4.71 -6.37
C LEU A 37 -19.40 -5.93 -6.68
N ALA A 38 -19.32 -6.42 -7.91
CA ALA A 38 -19.96 -7.67 -8.34
C ALA A 38 -18.87 -8.71 -8.65
N MET A 39 -18.21 -9.22 -7.60
CA MET A 39 -17.14 -10.21 -7.75
C MET A 39 -17.71 -11.57 -8.12
N GLN A 40 -17.13 -12.22 -9.14
CA GLN A 40 -17.53 -13.55 -9.59
C GLN A 40 -16.39 -14.55 -9.37
N GLY A 41 -16.73 -15.75 -8.92
CA GLY A 41 -15.78 -16.83 -8.66
C GLY A 41 -16.38 -17.96 -7.83
N PRO A 42 -15.58 -18.97 -7.44
CA PRO A 42 -16.04 -20.02 -6.52
C PRO A 42 -16.60 -19.45 -5.22
N THR A 43 -17.61 -20.09 -4.63
CA THR A 43 -18.26 -19.62 -3.39
C THR A 43 -17.27 -19.33 -2.26
N PHE A 44 -16.28 -20.21 -2.08
CA PHE A 44 -15.23 -20.00 -1.09
C PHE A 44 -14.38 -18.74 -1.38
N HIS A 45 -14.09 -18.47 -2.66
CA HIS A 45 -13.32 -17.28 -3.03
C HIS A 45 -14.11 -16.01 -2.73
N GLN A 46 -15.41 -15.98 -3.07
CA GLN A 46 -16.28 -14.83 -2.78
C GLN A 46 -16.30 -14.54 -1.28
N ALA A 47 -16.52 -15.57 -0.45
CA ALA A 47 -16.49 -15.43 1.01
C ALA A 47 -15.13 -14.93 1.53
N ALA A 48 -14.02 -15.45 0.99
CA ALA A 48 -12.68 -14.98 1.35
C ALA A 48 -12.45 -13.52 0.93
N TRP A 49 -12.88 -13.11 -0.26
CA TRP A 49 -12.76 -11.72 -0.73
C TRP A 49 -13.59 -10.75 0.13
N GLU A 50 -14.79 -11.15 0.53
CA GLU A 50 -15.60 -10.37 1.48
C GLU A 50 -14.93 -10.24 2.85
N ALA A 51 -14.32 -11.31 3.36
CA ALA A 51 -13.56 -11.27 4.60
C ALA A 51 -12.33 -10.34 4.48
N VAL A 52 -11.60 -10.41 3.36
CA VAL A 52 -10.46 -9.54 3.06
C VAL A 52 -10.91 -8.08 2.93
N ALA A 53 -12.05 -7.81 2.29
CA ALA A 53 -12.60 -6.46 2.13
C ALA A 53 -12.93 -5.77 3.47
N ARG A 54 -13.16 -6.55 4.54
CA ARG A 54 -13.39 -6.03 5.89
C ARG A 54 -12.11 -5.65 6.65
N VAL A 55 -10.92 -5.96 6.13
CA VAL A 55 -9.66 -5.59 6.79
C VAL A 55 -9.43 -4.08 6.65
N PRO A 56 -9.37 -3.30 7.75
CA PRO A 56 -9.28 -1.84 7.69
C PRO A 56 -8.00 -1.32 7.04
N TYR A 57 -8.06 -0.09 6.52
CA TYR A 57 -6.88 0.65 6.07
C TYR A 57 -5.87 0.80 7.21
N GLY A 58 -4.59 0.55 6.93
CA GLY A 58 -3.53 0.70 7.94
C GLY A 58 -3.38 -0.53 8.85
N GLU A 59 -4.21 -1.55 8.69
CA GLU A 59 -4.13 -2.82 9.41
C GLU A 59 -3.75 -3.98 8.48
N THR A 60 -3.18 -5.01 9.08
CA THR A 60 -2.97 -6.30 8.44
C THR A 60 -3.71 -7.40 9.19
N ARG A 61 -3.97 -8.49 8.47
CA ARG A 61 -4.47 -9.75 9.04
C ARG A 61 -3.66 -10.90 8.47
N SER A 62 -3.57 -11.99 9.23
CA SER A 62 -2.91 -13.19 8.77
C SER A 62 -3.84 -14.04 7.89
N TYR A 63 -3.27 -14.93 7.07
CA TYR A 63 -4.06 -15.95 6.37
C TYR A 63 -4.89 -16.82 7.35
N LEU A 64 -4.37 -17.06 8.56
CA LEU A 64 -5.07 -17.77 9.62
C LEU A 64 -6.26 -16.98 10.16
N ASP A 65 -6.13 -15.67 10.34
CA ASP A 65 -7.22 -14.82 10.83
C ASP A 65 -8.41 -14.86 9.85
N ILE A 66 -8.13 -14.81 8.54
CA ILE A 66 -9.16 -14.92 7.52
C ILE A 66 -9.78 -16.33 7.51
N ALA A 67 -8.96 -17.38 7.61
CA ALA A 67 -9.44 -18.76 7.65
C ALA A 67 -10.38 -18.99 8.87
N GLN A 68 -10.01 -18.46 10.04
CA GLN A 68 -10.84 -18.46 11.24
C GLN A 68 -12.13 -17.66 11.06
N ALA A 69 -12.07 -16.50 10.41
CA ALA A 69 -13.27 -15.70 10.11
C ALA A 69 -14.24 -16.41 9.15
N LEU A 70 -13.75 -17.37 8.36
CA LEU A 70 -14.56 -18.25 7.50
C LEU A 70 -15.03 -19.53 8.22
N GLY A 71 -14.67 -19.72 9.49
CA GLY A 71 -15.09 -20.87 10.29
C GLY A 71 -14.20 -22.12 10.13
N ASP A 72 -13.09 -22.04 9.41
CA ASP A 72 -12.18 -23.17 9.21
C ASP A 72 -10.71 -22.71 9.29
N ALA A 73 -10.08 -22.92 10.46
CA ALA A 73 -8.67 -22.60 10.67
C ALA A 73 -7.71 -23.42 9.79
N GLN A 74 -8.14 -24.56 9.24
CA GLN A 74 -7.33 -25.39 8.34
C GLN A 74 -7.36 -24.87 6.89
N ALA A 75 -8.26 -23.95 6.56
CA ALA A 75 -8.43 -23.42 5.21
C ALA A 75 -7.37 -22.37 4.79
N THR A 76 -6.30 -22.16 5.55
CA THR A 76 -5.25 -21.14 5.27
C THR A 76 -4.69 -21.20 3.85
N ARG A 77 -4.43 -22.41 3.32
CA ARG A 77 -3.96 -22.60 1.94
C ARG A 77 -5.01 -22.19 0.91
N ALA A 78 -6.28 -22.54 1.16
CA ALA A 78 -7.39 -22.15 0.29
C ALA A 78 -7.60 -20.63 0.29
N VAL A 79 -7.49 -19.98 1.46
CA VAL A 79 -7.48 -18.53 1.58
C VAL A 79 -6.32 -17.92 0.79
N GLY A 80 -5.12 -18.51 0.85
CA GLY A 80 -3.97 -18.07 0.07
C GLY A 80 -4.25 -18.07 -1.44
N MET A 81 -4.86 -19.13 -1.96
CA MET A 81 -5.26 -19.23 -3.37
C MET A 81 -6.33 -18.19 -3.73
N ALA A 82 -7.37 -18.04 -2.91
CA ALA A 82 -8.43 -17.06 -3.12
C ALA A 82 -7.87 -15.62 -3.11
N ASN A 83 -6.98 -15.30 -2.17
CA ASN A 83 -6.33 -14.00 -2.06
C ASN A 83 -5.45 -13.68 -3.28
N GLY A 84 -4.76 -14.69 -3.82
CA GLY A 84 -3.98 -14.58 -5.06
C GLY A 84 -4.85 -14.41 -6.32
N ALA A 85 -6.07 -14.94 -6.30
CA ALA A 85 -7.03 -14.86 -7.39
C ALA A 85 -7.93 -13.61 -7.34
N ASN A 86 -7.64 -12.64 -6.45
CA ASN A 86 -8.42 -11.41 -6.31
C ASN A 86 -8.41 -10.58 -7.61
N PRO A 87 -9.56 -10.34 -8.26
CA PRO A 87 -9.64 -9.60 -9.51
C PRO A 87 -9.64 -8.07 -9.33
N LEU A 88 -9.80 -7.55 -8.11
CA LEU A 88 -10.09 -6.12 -7.85
C LEU A 88 -9.09 -5.47 -6.89
N ALA A 89 -7.81 -5.80 -6.98
CA ALA A 89 -6.77 -5.06 -6.24
C ALA A 89 -6.64 -3.61 -6.76
N PRO A 90 -6.39 -2.59 -5.91
CA PRO A 90 -6.27 -2.64 -4.45
C PRO A 90 -7.61 -2.46 -3.69
N VAL A 91 -8.74 -2.34 -4.40
CA VAL A 91 -10.07 -2.09 -3.82
C VAL A 91 -10.45 -3.21 -2.84
N VAL A 92 -10.31 -4.46 -3.26
CA VAL A 92 -10.26 -5.60 -2.34
C VAL A 92 -8.80 -5.72 -1.87
N PRO A 93 -8.52 -5.50 -0.58
CA PRO A 93 -7.17 -5.19 -0.12
C PRO A 93 -6.35 -6.46 0.17
N CYS A 94 -6.14 -7.30 -0.85
CA CYS A 94 -5.37 -8.55 -0.72
C CYS A 94 -3.89 -8.33 -0.33
N HIS A 95 -3.38 -7.08 -0.45
CA HIS A 95 -2.06 -6.68 0.03
C HIS A 95 -1.97 -6.61 1.56
N ARG A 96 -3.10 -6.45 2.27
CA ARG A 96 -3.17 -6.42 3.75
C ARG A 96 -3.07 -7.79 4.40
N ILE A 97 -3.14 -8.87 3.61
CA ILE A 97 -3.02 -10.24 4.12
C ILE A 97 -1.57 -10.70 4.09
N VAL A 98 -1.07 -11.15 5.25
CA VAL A 98 0.35 -11.49 5.48
C VAL A 98 0.49 -12.84 6.21
N GLY A 99 1.71 -13.35 6.35
CA GLY A 99 1.97 -14.49 7.21
C GLY A 99 1.71 -14.16 8.69
N SER A 100 1.38 -15.14 9.52
CA SER A 100 1.17 -14.94 10.96
C SER A 100 2.44 -14.47 11.70
N ASP A 101 3.61 -14.72 11.11
CA ASP A 101 4.91 -14.21 11.54
C ASP A 101 5.26 -12.83 10.96
N GLY A 102 4.32 -12.20 10.23
CA GLY A 102 4.47 -10.92 9.56
C GLY A 102 5.24 -10.97 8.24
N ARG A 103 5.66 -12.15 7.76
CA ARG A 103 6.34 -12.26 6.47
C ARG A 103 5.40 -11.88 5.33
N LEU A 104 5.94 -11.09 4.40
CA LEU A 104 5.26 -10.77 3.15
C LEU A 104 5.55 -11.87 2.13
N THR A 105 4.51 -12.60 1.73
CA THR A 105 4.57 -13.60 0.66
C THR A 105 3.53 -13.27 -0.40
N GLY A 106 3.68 -13.88 -1.58
CA GLY A 106 2.68 -14.01 -2.65
C GLY A 106 1.76 -12.82 -2.89
N TYR A 107 1.93 -12.12 -4.01
CA TYR A 107 1.01 -11.07 -4.43
C TYR A 107 0.86 -11.08 -5.95
N GLY A 108 -0.37 -11.29 -6.44
CA GLY A 108 -0.65 -11.42 -7.88
C GLY A 108 -0.08 -10.26 -8.71
N PRO A 109 -0.33 -8.99 -8.32
CA PRO A 109 0.26 -7.83 -9.00
C PRO A 109 1.77 -7.61 -8.77
N GLY A 110 2.43 -8.40 -7.92
CA GLY A 110 3.87 -8.33 -7.66
C GLY A 110 4.28 -7.70 -6.31
N MET A 111 5.28 -8.30 -5.66
CA MET A 111 5.75 -7.90 -4.33
C MET A 111 6.12 -6.42 -4.15
N PRO A 112 6.72 -5.71 -5.14
CA PRO A 112 6.99 -4.28 -5.01
C PRO A 112 5.73 -3.45 -4.74
N LEU A 113 4.62 -3.77 -5.43
CA LEU A 113 3.36 -3.07 -5.23
C LEU A 113 2.76 -3.36 -3.85
N LYS A 114 2.79 -4.62 -3.38
CA LYS A 114 2.32 -4.96 -2.01
C LYS A 114 3.03 -4.14 -0.95
N ARG A 115 4.37 -4.04 -1.02
CA ARG A 115 5.18 -3.24 -0.09
C ARG A 115 4.84 -1.75 -0.18
N ARG A 116 4.66 -1.22 -1.40
CA ARG A 116 4.28 0.19 -1.60
C ARG A 116 2.92 0.51 -0.97
N LEU A 117 1.92 -0.33 -1.21
CA LEU A 117 0.57 -0.14 -0.65
C LEU A 117 0.60 -0.21 0.88
N LEU A 118 1.22 -1.25 1.46
CA LEU A 118 1.36 -1.37 2.91
C LEU A 118 2.11 -0.18 3.54
N ALA A 119 3.17 0.32 2.88
CA ALA A 119 3.91 1.49 3.37
C ALA A 119 3.08 2.78 3.31
N MET A 120 2.37 3.00 2.21
CA MET A 120 1.45 4.13 2.04
C MET A 120 0.37 4.14 3.14
N GLU A 121 -0.18 2.96 3.44
CA GLU A 121 -1.17 2.80 4.50
C GLU A 121 -0.58 2.87 5.92
N GLY A 122 0.74 2.76 6.07
CA GLY A 122 1.40 2.64 7.37
C GLY A 122 1.16 1.29 8.06
N ALA A 123 0.85 0.25 7.28
CA ALA A 123 0.50 -1.11 7.71
C ALA A 123 1.66 -2.11 7.60
N MET A 124 2.87 -1.64 7.33
CA MET A 124 4.02 -2.54 7.17
C MET A 124 4.26 -3.34 8.46
N PRO A 125 4.35 -4.69 8.39
CA PRO A 125 4.63 -5.52 9.55
C PRO A 125 6.00 -5.18 10.17
N ALA A 126 6.08 -5.20 11.51
CA ALA A 126 7.30 -4.88 12.25
C ALA A 126 8.41 -5.94 12.11
N SER A 127 8.06 -7.19 11.77
CA SER A 127 9.01 -8.29 11.55
C SER A 127 9.53 -8.27 10.12
N THR A 128 10.34 -7.26 9.81
CA THR A 128 11.08 -7.18 8.56
C THR A 128 12.57 -7.23 8.82
N SER A 129 13.05 -8.42 9.23
CA SER A 129 14.48 -8.75 9.09
C SER A 129 14.92 -8.77 7.62
N ASP A 130 13.97 -8.80 6.66
CA ASP A 130 14.23 -9.05 5.24
C ASP A 130 13.70 -7.92 4.31
N ILE A 131 13.61 -6.66 4.76
CA ILE A 131 13.55 -5.54 3.79
C ILE A 131 14.98 -5.18 3.43
N ASP A 132 15.38 -5.53 2.20
CA ASP A 132 16.50 -4.84 1.56
C ASP A 132 16.06 -3.39 1.32
N TYR A 133 16.37 -2.57 2.32
CA TYR A 133 15.96 -1.18 2.31
C TYR A 133 16.69 -0.38 1.26
N ALA A 134 17.91 -0.80 0.89
CA ALA A 134 18.61 -0.19 -0.24
C ALA A 134 17.83 -0.44 -1.54
N ALA A 135 17.35 -1.67 -1.77
CA ALA A 135 16.50 -1.98 -2.91
C ALA A 135 15.15 -1.24 -2.89
N TRP A 136 14.54 -1.09 -1.71
CA TRP A 136 13.29 -0.35 -1.57
C TRP A 136 13.46 1.16 -1.78
N LEU A 137 14.53 1.77 -1.27
CA LEU A 137 14.88 3.17 -1.56
C LEU A 137 15.20 3.39 -3.03
N ALA A 138 15.84 2.41 -3.68
CA ALA A 138 16.23 2.51 -5.08
C ALA A 138 15.04 2.59 -6.05
N VAL A 139 13.85 2.10 -5.64
CA VAL A 139 12.62 2.20 -6.44
C VAL A 139 11.76 3.40 -6.09
N LEU A 140 12.14 4.22 -5.09
CA LEU A 140 11.44 5.46 -4.80
C LEU A 140 11.81 6.52 -5.84
N PRO A 141 10.84 7.34 -6.29
CA PRO A 141 11.16 8.46 -7.19
C PRO A 141 12.08 9.45 -6.46
N PRO A 142 12.92 10.21 -7.19
CA PRO A 142 13.83 11.21 -6.59
C PRO A 142 13.13 12.26 -5.72
N SER A 143 11.84 12.50 -5.95
CA SER A 143 10.99 13.41 -5.17
C SER A 143 10.48 12.82 -3.85
N ALA A 144 10.67 11.53 -3.60
CA ALA A 144 10.19 10.91 -2.38
C ALA A 144 10.92 11.45 -1.14
N LEU A 145 10.17 11.56 -0.04
CA LEU A 145 10.62 11.96 1.28
C LEU A 145 10.20 10.91 2.30
N LEU A 146 11.01 10.72 3.33
CA LEU A 146 10.81 9.72 4.38
C LEU A 146 10.53 10.40 5.72
N GLY A 147 9.30 10.30 6.21
CA GLY A 147 8.90 10.66 7.56
C GLY A 147 9.26 9.57 8.56
N VAL A 148 10.34 9.76 9.31
CA VAL A 148 10.79 8.85 10.37
C VAL A 148 9.93 9.06 11.61
N ARG A 149 9.06 8.09 11.93
CA ARG A 149 8.10 8.20 13.05
C ARG A 149 8.77 8.42 14.40
N ALA A 150 9.87 7.73 14.66
CA ALA A 150 10.58 7.76 15.95
C ALA A 150 11.18 9.13 16.28
N THR A 151 11.64 9.87 15.27
CA THR A 151 12.32 11.17 15.44
C THR A 151 11.48 12.34 14.95
N LYS A 152 10.33 12.06 14.32
CA LYS A 152 9.51 13.02 13.57
C LYS A 152 10.28 13.77 12.49
N ALA A 153 11.43 13.26 12.05
CA ALA A 153 12.21 13.89 10.99
C ALA A 153 11.65 13.52 9.61
N LEU A 154 11.48 14.51 8.74
CA LEU A 154 11.24 14.32 7.31
C LEU A 154 12.60 14.37 6.60
N CYS A 155 13.00 13.28 5.98
CA CYS A 155 14.35 13.11 5.43
C CYS A 155 14.31 12.76 3.94
N ARG A 156 15.40 13.03 3.22
CA ARG A 156 15.63 12.44 1.90
C ARG A 156 15.94 10.93 2.03
N PRO A 157 15.57 10.10 1.03
CA PRO A 157 15.92 8.68 0.95
C PRO A 157 17.42 8.40 1.12
N THR A 158 18.26 9.32 0.65
CA THR A 158 19.72 9.21 0.71
C THR A 158 20.33 9.64 2.05
N CYS A 159 19.54 10.18 2.99
CA CYS A 159 20.06 10.67 4.27
C CYS A 159 20.47 9.53 5.20
N ASP A 160 21.68 9.57 5.75
CA ASP A 160 22.16 8.60 6.73
C ASP A 160 21.27 8.50 7.97
N ARG A 161 20.65 9.61 8.38
CA ARG A 161 19.66 9.59 9.46
C ARG A 161 18.43 8.77 9.10
N ALA A 162 17.94 8.87 7.86
CA ALA A 162 16.82 8.05 7.39
C ALA A 162 17.20 6.58 7.29
N ARG A 163 18.41 6.29 6.79
CA ARG A 163 18.95 4.92 6.65
C ARG A 163 19.04 4.18 7.99
N ARG A 164 19.21 4.86 9.12
CA ARG A 164 19.22 4.26 10.47
C ARG A 164 17.84 3.82 10.97
N TYR A 165 16.76 4.33 10.39
CA TYR A 165 15.37 4.01 10.78
C TYR A 165 14.58 3.42 9.60
N ALA A 166 15.33 3.02 8.60
CA ALA A 166 14.91 2.41 7.36
C ALA A 166 13.98 1.21 7.57
N ASP A 167 14.46 0.29 8.39
CA ASP A 167 13.80 -0.91 8.88
C ASP A 167 12.51 -0.64 9.67
N ARG A 168 12.26 0.63 10.07
CA ARG A 168 11.12 1.02 10.90
C ARG A 168 10.00 1.70 10.12
N CYS A 169 9.88 1.37 8.83
CA CYS A 169 8.77 1.72 7.96
C CYS A 169 8.41 3.22 8.01
N PRO A 170 9.30 4.10 7.53
CA PRO A 170 9.00 5.53 7.48
C PRO A 170 7.83 5.80 6.53
N ARG A 171 7.02 6.81 6.87
CA ARG A 171 5.93 7.27 6.02
C ARG A 171 6.52 7.97 4.80
N ILE A 172 6.04 7.66 3.61
CA ILE A 172 6.52 8.34 2.39
C ILE A 172 5.67 9.58 2.12
N PHE A 173 6.32 10.66 1.72
CA PHE A 173 5.70 11.86 1.17
C PHE A 173 6.34 12.15 -0.19
N TYR A 174 5.65 12.90 -1.04
CA TYR A 174 6.18 13.37 -2.33
C TYR A 174 6.32 14.89 -2.37
N ASP A 175 5.85 15.55 -1.32
CA ASP A 175 5.93 16.98 -1.11
C ASP A 175 6.30 17.27 0.36
N VAL A 176 7.05 18.36 0.57
CA VAL A 176 7.51 18.75 1.91
C VAL A 176 6.36 19.29 2.75
N ALA A 177 5.44 20.05 2.15
CA ALA A 177 4.30 20.62 2.86
C ALA A 177 3.39 19.50 3.39
N ASP A 178 3.15 18.44 2.62
CA ASP A 178 2.37 17.28 3.09
C ASP A 178 3.04 16.59 4.30
N GLY A 179 4.36 16.44 4.26
CA GLY A 179 5.13 15.91 5.38
C GLY A 179 5.01 16.77 6.64
N VAL A 180 5.06 18.09 6.46
CA VAL A 180 4.91 19.07 7.55
C VAL A 180 3.49 19.08 8.11
N ALA A 181 2.47 19.08 7.25
CA ALA A 181 1.07 18.98 7.64
C ALA A 181 0.78 17.69 8.42
N ALA A 182 1.49 16.60 8.09
CA ALA A 182 1.45 15.34 8.82
C ALA A 182 2.26 15.32 10.15
N GLY A 183 2.83 16.45 10.56
CA GLY A 183 3.53 16.62 11.83
C GLY A 183 5.00 16.19 11.83
N PHE A 184 5.63 16.08 10.66
CA PHE A 184 7.07 15.84 10.54
C PHE A 184 7.84 17.16 10.36
N GLN A 185 9.08 17.20 10.82
CA GLN A 185 9.95 18.37 10.74
C GLN A 185 11.05 18.13 9.70
N PRO A 186 11.30 19.06 8.76
CA PRO A 186 12.38 18.94 7.79
C PRO A 186 13.71 18.65 8.49
N CYS A 187 14.36 17.57 8.09
CA CYS A 187 15.61 17.16 8.70
C CYS A 187 16.70 18.20 8.44
N ALA A 188 17.29 18.74 9.50
CA ALA A 188 18.37 19.72 9.42
C ALA A 188 19.63 19.20 8.69
N MET A 189 19.82 17.88 8.63
CA MET A 189 21.00 17.27 8.02
C MET A 189 20.90 17.17 6.50
N CYS A 190 19.75 16.74 5.97
CA CYS A 190 19.58 16.56 4.52
C CYS A 190 18.73 17.66 3.86
N GLN A 191 18.14 18.55 4.66
CA GLN A 191 17.41 19.75 4.24
C GLN A 191 16.49 19.47 3.03
N PRO A 192 15.47 18.61 3.20
CA PRO A 192 14.65 18.15 2.07
C PRO A 192 13.90 19.29 1.37
N ALA A 193 13.64 20.39 2.08
CA ALA A 193 12.97 21.60 1.59
C ALA A 193 13.83 22.48 0.67
N THR A 194 15.14 22.27 0.63
CA THR A 194 16.05 23.07 -0.18
C THR A 194 16.31 22.35 -1.51
N PRO A 195 15.95 22.92 -2.68
CA PRO A 195 16.29 22.33 -3.97
C PRO A 195 17.80 22.10 -4.04
N HIS A 196 18.24 20.90 -4.43
CA HIS A 196 19.66 20.70 -4.73
C HIS A 196 20.00 21.53 -5.97
N LEU A 197 20.85 22.54 -5.83
CA LEU A 197 21.58 23.11 -6.94
C LEU A 197 22.58 22.05 -7.42
N VAL A 198 22.14 21.15 -8.29
CA VAL A 198 23.05 20.25 -9.01
C VAL A 198 23.45 20.94 -10.32
N GLY A 199 24.68 21.44 -10.37
CA GLY A 199 25.45 21.66 -11.61
C GLY A 199 24.93 22.68 -12.62
N LEU A 200 25.14 23.97 -12.35
CA LEU A 200 25.44 24.97 -13.38
C LEU A 200 26.88 25.46 -13.17
N LEU A 201 27.85 24.58 -13.37
CA LEU A 201 29.25 24.89 -13.67
C LEU A 201 29.83 23.76 -14.52
#